data_AF-A0A0N0TTM4-F1
#
_entry.id   AF-A0A0N0TTM4-F1
#
_cell.length_a   1.000
_cell.length_b   1.000
_cell.length_c   1.000
_cell.angle_alpha   90.00
_cell.angle_beta   90.00
_cell.angle_gamma   90.00
#
_symmetry.space_group_name_H-M   'P 1'
#
loop_
_entity.id
_entity.type
_entity.pdbx_description
1 polymer ?
#
loop_
_entity_poly.entity_id
_entity_poly.type
_entity_poly.pdbx_seq_one_letter_code
_entity_poly.pdbx_strand_id
1 'polypeptide(L)'
;GSKNIDEMIAAAKQWHATEAFDGVITFSEAAVVAVAAIAEALGLPGIGVEAALNSRNKYLMRQAHEKAGAPIPGFRFVTTLDEARSAADAFGYPVIVKPTLGAGSHFVFRCDDETELTERY
;
A
#
# COMPACT_ATOMS: atom_id res chain seq x y z
N GLY A 1 9.19 9.16 -2.65
CA GLY A 1 7.85 9.35 -2.07
C GLY A 1 8.01 9.57 -0.59
N SER A 2 7.79 8.54 0.22
CA SER A 2 7.84 8.62 1.69
C SER A 2 9.20 8.35 2.33
N LYS A 3 10.30 8.61 1.63
CA LYS A 3 11.62 8.61 2.26
C LYS A 3 11.77 9.97 2.93
N ASN A 4 12.18 10.00 4.20
CA ASN A 4 12.37 11.21 4.99
C ASN A 4 11.08 12.00 5.31
N ILE A 5 10.03 11.32 5.80
CA ILE A 5 8.77 11.97 6.19
C ILE A 5 9.01 13.10 7.20
N ASP A 6 9.91 12.91 8.17
CA ASP A 6 10.19 13.91 9.20
C ASP A 6 10.76 15.21 8.61
N GLU A 7 11.66 15.11 7.62
CA GLU A 7 12.19 16.29 6.90
C GLU A 7 11.08 17.00 6.12
N MET A 8 10.19 16.24 5.49
CA MET A 8 9.05 16.81 4.76
C MET A 8 8.06 17.52 5.69
N ILE A 9 7.79 16.96 6.87
CA ILE A 9 6.96 17.60 7.90
C ILE A 9 7.62 18.90 8.37
N ALA A 10 8.93 18.89 8.64
CA ALA A 10 9.65 20.08 9.07
C ALA A 10 9.58 21.20 8.01
N ALA A 11 9.81 20.87 6.75
CA ALA A 11 9.71 21.81 5.63
C ALA A 11 8.27 22.33 5.46
N ALA A 12 7.26 21.46 5.54
CA ALA A 12 5.87 21.85 5.44
C ALA A 12 5.43 22.80 6.58
N LYS A 13 5.92 22.58 7.81
CA LYS A 13 5.68 23.49 8.94
C LYS A 13 6.25 24.88 8.70
N GLN A 14 7.47 24.98 8.19
CA GLN A 14 8.09 26.26 7.85
C GLN A 14 7.29 26.99 6.77
N TRP A 15 6.86 26.27 5.73
CA TRP A 15 6.08 26.86 4.64
C TRP A 15 4.67 27.28 5.08
N HIS A 16 4.01 26.46 5.90
CA HIS A 16 2.68 26.77 6.44
C HIS A 16 2.69 28.00 7.34
N ALA A 17 3.78 28.23 8.09
CA ALA A 17 3.91 29.42 8.93
C ALA A 17 3.93 30.75 8.15
N THR A 18 4.28 30.72 6.85
CA THR A 18 4.31 31.93 6.01
C THR A 18 3.11 32.03 5.08
N GLU A 19 2.72 30.94 4.41
CA GLU A 19 1.62 30.94 3.43
C GLU A 19 0.25 30.63 4.02
N ALA A 20 0.20 29.96 5.18
CA ALA A 20 -1.03 29.54 5.84
C ALA A 20 -2.00 28.74 4.94
N PHE A 21 -1.49 27.76 4.18
CA PHE A 21 -2.34 26.92 3.32
C PHE A 21 -3.31 26.02 4.10
N ASP A 22 -4.54 25.84 3.61
CA ASP A 22 -5.58 25.06 4.30
C ASP A 22 -5.53 23.54 4.04
N GLY A 23 -4.65 23.07 3.15
CA GLY A 23 -4.60 21.65 2.81
C GLY A 23 -3.38 21.23 2.01
N VAL A 24 -3.11 19.92 2.05
CA VAL A 24 -2.04 19.26 1.29
C VAL A 24 -2.64 18.06 0.57
N ILE A 25 -2.43 17.97 -0.73
CA ILE A 25 -2.94 16.88 -1.57
C ILE A 25 -1.85 16.32 -2.47
N THR A 26 -2.04 15.11 -2.96
CA THR A 26 -1.17 14.52 -3.98
C THR A 26 -1.94 13.64 -4.95
N PHE A 27 -1.49 13.63 -6.19
CA PHE A 27 -1.90 12.67 -7.22
C PHE A 27 -0.87 11.55 -7.41
N SER A 28 0.24 11.59 -6.68
CA SER A 28 1.28 10.57 -6.74
C SER A 28 1.02 9.51 -5.68
N GLU A 29 0.86 8.27 -6.12
CA GLU A 29 0.66 7.13 -5.20
C GLU A 29 1.77 7.08 -4.14
N ALA A 30 3.03 7.31 -4.56
CA ALA A 30 4.20 7.24 -3.69
C ALA A 30 4.25 8.31 -2.59
N ALA A 31 3.44 9.36 -2.68
CA ALA A 31 3.41 10.46 -1.71
C ALA A 31 2.25 10.38 -0.72
N VAL A 32 1.30 9.46 -0.89
CA VAL A 32 0.07 9.37 -0.06
C VAL A 32 0.38 9.35 1.44
N VAL A 33 1.34 8.54 1.90
CA VAL A 33 1.69 8.46 3.32
C VAL A 33 2.37 9.74 3.81
N ALA A 34 3.21 10.37 2.99
CA ALA A 34 3.88 11.61 3.35
C ALA A 34 2.88 12.76 3.47
N VAL A 35 1.93 12.88 2.53
CA VAL A 35 0.86 13.90 2.58
C VAL A 35 -0.05 13.69 3.79
N ALA A 36 -0.44 12.45 4.09
CA ALA A 36 -1.24 12.18 5.28
C ALA A 36 -0.49 12.56 6.57
N ALA A 37 0.81 12.25 6.65
CA ALA A 37 1.64 12.61 7.80
C ALA A 37 1.82 14.13 7.97
N ILE A 38 1.99 14.87 6.86
CA ILE A 38 2.06 16.33 6.88
C ILE A 38 0.72 16.92 7.33
N ALA A 39 -0.39 16.48 6.75
CA ALA A 39 -1.71 16.98 7.10
C ALA A 39 -2.01 16.75 8.59
N GLU A 40 -1.75 15.55 9.09
CA GLU A 40 -1.91 15.20 10.50
C GLU A 40 -1.01 16.04 11.42
N ALA A 41 0.27 16.22 11.06
CA ALA A 41 1.23 17.01 11.83
C ALA A 41 0.93 18.52 11.87
N LEU A 42 0.16 19.02 10.92
CA LEU A 42 -0.30 20.41 10.84
C LEU A 42 -1.74 20.59 11.34
N GLY A 43 -2.44 19.51 11.71
CA GLY A 43 -3.86 19.57 12.07
C GLY A 43 -4.78 19.92 10.89
N LEU A 44 -4.34 19.70 9.66
CA LEU A 44 -5.10 19.95 8.45
C LEU A 44 -5.99 18.75 8.09
N PRO A 45 -7.07 18.96 7.31
CA PRO A 45 -7.92 17.86 6.85
C PRO A 45 -7.13 16.79 6.08
N GLY A 46 -7.42 15.53 6.35
CA GLY A 46 -6.76 14.40 5.68
C GLY A 46 -7.33 13.05 6.11
N ILE A 47 -6.88 11.99 5.44
CA ILE A 47 -7.31 10.61 5.73
C ILE A 47 -6.63 10.01 6.99
N GLY A 48 -5.57 10.65 7.49
CA GLY A 48 -4.72 10.14 8.58
C GLY A 48 -3.67 9.12 8.11
N VAL A 49 -2.57 9.02 8.86
CA VAL A 49 -1.42 8.16 8.51
C VAL A 49 -1.81 6.68 8.47
N GLU A 50 -2.64 6.21 9.39
CA GLU A 50 -3.08 4.80 9.44
C GLU A 50 -3.84 4.41 8.17
N ALA A 51 -4.84 5.20 7.76
CA ALA A 51 -5.60 4.94 6.53
C ALA A 51 -4.71 5.03 5.29
N ALA A 52 -3.73 5.95 5.28
CA ALA A 52 -2.75 6.05 4.21
C ALA A 52 -1.86 4.80 4.12
N LEU A 53 -1.41 4.24 5.24
CA LEU A 53 -0.63 3.00 5.25
C LEU A 53 -1.47 1.80 4.80
N ASN A 54 -2.68 1.66 5.33
CA ASN A 54 -3.62 0.59 4.98
C ASN A 54 -3.98 0.61 3.50
N SER A 55 -4.17 1.79 2.91
CA SER A 55 -4.48 1.92 1.47
C SER A 55 -3.28 1.71 0.55
N ARG A 56 -2.04 1.92 1.02
CA ARG A 56 -0.82 1.78 0.20
C ARG A 56 -0.20 0.40 0.23
N ASN A 57 -0.44 -0.39 1.27
CA ASN A 57 0.03 -1.75 1.37
C ASN A 57 -1.13 -2.72 1.10
N LYS A 58 -1.04 -3.49 0.01
CA LYS A 58 -2.10 -4.42 -0.41
C LYS A 58 -2.40 -5.52 0.62
N TYR A 59 -1.43 -5.89 1.45
CA TYR A 59 -1.65 -6.83 2.55
C TYR A 59 -2.47 -6.18 3.68
N LEU A 60 -2.05 -5.01 4.17
CA LEU A 60 -2.79 -4.25 5.18
C LEU A 60 -4.20 -3.89 4.68
N MET A 61 -4.31 -3.54 3.39
CA MET A 61 -5.57 -3.32 2.72
C MET A 61 -6.48 -4.54 2.84
N ARG A 62 -5.98 -5.74 2.50
CA ARG A 62 -6.77 -6.98 2.59
C ARG A 62 -7.21 -7.28 4.03
N GLN A 63 -6.33 -7.09 5.02
CA GLN A 63 -6.68 -7.23 6.43
C GLN A 63 -7.77 -6.24 6.87
N ALA A 64 -7.68 -4.98 6.42
CA ALA A 64 -8.68 -3.96 6.73
C ALA A 64 -10.05 -4.29 6.11
N HIS A 65 -10.07 -4.80 4.87
CA HIS A 65 -11.31 -5.24 4.21
C HIS A 65 -11.92 -6.46 4.90
N GLU A 66 -11.10 -7.45 5.27
CA GLU A 66 -11.55 -8.63 6.02
C GLU A 66 -12.19 -8.24 7.35
N LYS A 67 -11.52 -7.38 8.13
CA LYS A 67 -12.03 -6.85 9.41
C LYS A 67 -13.36 -6.12 9.23
N ALA A 68 -13.57 -5.45 8.10
CA ALA A 68 -14.79 -4.73 7.78
C ALA A 68 -15.90 -5.63 7.19
N GLY A 69 -15.65 -6.92 6.97
CA GLY A 69 -16.61 -7.83 6.34
C GLY A 69 -16.84 -7.55 4.85
N ALA A 70 -15.92 -6.86 4.19
CA ALA A 70 -16.02 -6.60 2.76
C ALA A 70 -15.73 -7.88 1.95
N PRO A 71 -16.41 -8.11 0.82
CA PRO A 71 -16.14 -9.26 -0.04
C PRO A 71 -14.74 -9.15 -0.65
N ILE A 72 -13.86 -10.10 -0.33
CA ILE A 72 -12.49 -10.17 -0.82
C ILE A 72 -12.15 -11.60 -1.26
N PRO A 73 -11.23 -11.79 -2.21
CA PRO A 73 -10.66 -13.11 -2.46
C PRO A 73 -9.80 -13.55 -1.28
N GLY A 74 -9.63 -14.86 -1.12
CA GLY A 74 -8.62 -15.43 -0.23
C GLY A 74 -7.23 -14.85 -0.56
N PHE A 75 -6.43 -14.59 0.47
CA PHE A 75 -5.10 -14.02 0.32
C PHE A 75 -4.15 -14.61 1.36
N ARG A 76 -2.86 -14.65 1.03
CA ARG A 76 -1.79 -15.04 1.95
C ARG A 76 -0.61 -14.11 1.73
N PHE A 77 0.02 -13.65 2.82
CA PHE A 77 1.32 -12.99 2.74
C PHE A 77 2.40 -14.06 2.66
N VAL A 78 3.32 -13.88 1.73
CA VAL A 78 4.41 -14.82 1.46
C VAL A 78 5.69 -14.03 1.23
N THR A 79 6.81 -14.62 1.61
CA THR A 79 8.16 -14.05 1.51
C THR A 79 9.12 -14.96 0.76
N THR A 80 8.75 -16.22 0.55
CA THR A 80 9.50 -17.20 -0.24
C THR A 80 8.64 -17.85 -1.33
N LEU A 81 9.29 -18.39 -2.35
CA LEU A 81 8.62 -19.14 -3.41
C LEU A 81 7.89 -20.38 -2.86
N ASP A 82 8.46 -21.07 -1.88
CA ASP A 82 7.84 -22.25 -1.28
C ASP A 82 6.57 -21.90 -0.50
N GLU A 83 6.55 -20.76 0.19
CA GLU A 83 5.33 -20.23 0.80
C GLU A 83 4.28 -19.86 -0.26
N ALA A 84 4.69 -19.30 -1.39
CA ALA A 84 3.81 -18.96 -2.50
C ALA A 84 3.18 -20.21 -3.14
N ARG A 85 3.97 -21.27 -3.38
CA ARG A 85 3.49 -22.57 -3.88
C ARG A 85 2.50 -23.21 -2.91
N SER A 86 2.86 -23.26 -1.63
CA SER A 86 1.97 -23.78 -0.57
C SER A 86 0.66 -22.99 -0.45
N ALA A 87 0.69 -21.68 -0.73
CA ALA A 87 -0.51 -20.85 -0.78
C ALA A 87 -1.37 -21.17 -2.00
N ALA A 88 -0.75 -21.31 -3.17
CA ALA A 88 -1.42 -21.59 -4.42
C ALA A 88 -2.10 -22.97 -4.41
N ASP A 89 -1.43 -24.00 -3.89
CA ASP A 89 -2.00 -25.34 -3.72
C ASP A 89 -3.24 -25.33 -2.81
N ALA A 90 -3.21 -24.51 -1.75
CA ALA A 90 -4.33 -24.39 -0.83
C ALA A 90 -5.51 -23.59 -1.41
N PHE A 91 -5.24 -22.62 -2.29
CA PHE A 91 -6.29 -21.82 -2.94
C PHE A 91 -6.86 -22.47 -4.20
N GLY A 92 -6.05 -23.27 -4.89
CA GLY A 92 -6.29 -23.69 -6.27
C GLY A 92 -5.90 -22.60 -7.26
N TYR A 93 -5.50 -23.03 -8.46
CA TYR A 93 -5.20 -22.15 -9.58
C TYR A 93 -6.47 -21.72 -10.33
N PRO A 94 -6.50 -20.52 -10.95
CA PRO A 94 -5.40 -19.56 -11.04
C PRO A 94 -5.23 -18.69 -9.80
N VAL A 95 -3.99 -18.24 -9.57
CA VAL A 95 -3.65 -17.30 -8.48
C VAL A 95 -3.09 -15.99 -9.02
N ILE A 96 -3.20 -14.92 -8.22
CA ILE A 96 -2.56 -13.62 -8.50
C ILE A 96 -1.37 -13.43 -7.57
N VAL A 97 -0.17 -13.36 -8.14
CA VAL A 97 1.05 -12.96 -7.42
C VAL A 97 1.30 -11.48 -7.67
N LYS A 98 1.58 -10.76 -6.58
CA LYS A 98 1.88 -9.33 -6.65
C LYS A 98 2.65 -8.83 -5.41
N PRO A 99 3.55 -7.85 -5.57
CA PRO A 99 4.13 -7.14 -4.45
C PRO A 99 3.07 -6.43 -3.58
N THR A 100 3.34 -6.38 -2.27
CA THR A 100 2.48 -5.68 -1.30
C THR A 100 2.47 -4.17 -1.54
N LEU A 101 3.61 -3.60 -1.95
CA LEU A 101 3.79 -2.20 -2.31
C LEU A 101 3.99 -2.05 -3.82
N GLY A 102 3.61 -0.89 -4.38
CA GLY A 102 3.80 -0.59 -5.80
C GLY A 102 2.49 -0.33 -6.54
N ALA A 103 2.63 0.14 -7.78
CA ALA A 103 1.60 0.79 -8.58
C ALA A 103 1.60 0.27 -10.02
N GLY A 104 0.59 0.66 -10.81
CA GLY A 104 0.60 0.50 -12.27
C GLY A 104 0.62 -0.94 -12.76
N SER A 105 0.14 -1.89 -11.95
CA SER A 105 0.20 -3.33 -12.22
C SER A 105 1.61 -3.89 -12.43
N HIS A 106 2.65 -3.14 -12.03
CA HIS A 106 4.01 -3.64 -12.09
C HIS A 106 4.16 -4.88 -11.22
N PHE A 107 4.69 -5.95 -11.81
CA PHE A 107 4.87 -7.25 -11.17
C PHE A 107 3.56 -7.88 -10.64
N VAL A 108 2.43 -7.59 -11.28
CA VAL A 108 1.18 -8.29 -11.02
C VAL A 108 1.00 -9.37 -12.09
N PHE A 109 1.02 -10.63 -11.66
CA PHE A 109 0.91 -11.77 -12.57
C PHE A 109 -0.25 -12.66 -12.16
N ARG A 110 -1.06 -13.04 -13.15
CA ARG A 110 -1.92 -14.22 -13.04
C ARG A 110 -1.06 -15.43 -13.40
N CYS A 111 -1.06 -16.43 -12.53
CA CYS A 111 -0.39 -17.70 -12.76
C CYS A 111 -1.47 -18.77 -12.83
N ASP A 112 -1.56 -19.46 -13.96
CA ASP A 112 -2.52 -20.53 -14.20
C ASP A 112 -2.04 -21.90 -13.68
N ASP A 113 -0.73 -22.05 -13.39
CA ASP A 113 -0.13 -23.23 -12.79
C ASP A 113 1.16 -22.94 -11.96
N GLU A 114 1.77 -24.00 -11.39
CA GLU A 114 3.01 -23.91 -10.60
C GLU A 114 4.23 -23.48 -11.41
N THR A 115 4.29 -23.84 -12.70
CA THR A 115 5.40 -23.46 -13.58
C THR A 115 5.40 -21.96 -13.77
N GLU A 116 4.26 -21.39 -14.13
CA GLU A 116 4.11 -19.94 -14.27
C GLU A 116 4.35 -19.22 -12.95
N LEU A 117 3.87 -19.76 -11.83
CA LEU A 117 4.13 -19.20 -10.50
C LEU A 117 5.64 -19.12 -10.21
N THR A 118 6.37 -20.18 -10.51
CA THR A 118 7.82 -20.28 -10.28
C THR A 118 8.59 -19.29 -11.15
N GLU A 119 8.20 -19.10 -12.41
CA GLU A 119 8.85 -18.17 -13.33
C GLU A 119 8.60 -16.69 -12.97
N ARG A 120 7.51 -16.40 -12.26
CA ARG A 120 7.03 -15.03 -12.02
C ARG A 120 7.27 -14.50 -10.61
N TYR A 121 7.73 -15.35 -9.69
CA TYR A 121 8.05 -15.00 -8.30
C TYR A 121 9.44 -14.37 -8.18
#